data_AF-A0A6A5FW01-F1
#
_entry.id   AF-A0A6A5FW01-F1
#
_cell.length_a   1.000
_cell.length_b   1.000
_cell.length_c   1.000
_cell.angle_alpha   90.00
_cell.angle_beta   90.00
_cell.angle_gamma   90.00
#
_symmetry.space_group_name_H-M   'P 1'
#
loop_
_entity.id
_entity.type
_entity.pdbx_description
1 polymer ?
#
loop_
_entity_poly.entity_id
_entity_poly.type
_entity_poly.pdbx_seq_one_letter_code
_entity_poly.pdbx_strand_id
1 'polypeptide(L)'
;MFLFILRAESKEISKRVSFNKIQHFSSIKFNITSVLYQAKNNNKSVQIVFFANTPIIYRLSKCGNSFLSTWDKVLQHEIFLQDDAIDWFLNISNASCRGNHSEMHQLQLDLLPSGPISGAVMFKVFDRQTESSKYRNTTSFIINSGGNKHLSFKSVISDDFLAENTTVQIKSDLTSPVRVNFGKCGLILSDESFHLHKTDNIVLTGAVLSKIKSLAGIQCSSHNEETSFEFLVTTDNTTSGVVFFGIVKENESSDVEYVILAVFIVIFLLVIFCFVLKCSKHGSSKMLQKKIEDNRNRFPMAPILNRCDTCGSIHRLQ
;
A
#
# COMPACT_ATOMS: atom_id res chain seq x y z
N MET A 1 -44.56 -9.88 -36.19
CA MET A 1 -43.34 -9.10 -36.48
C MET A 1 -42.23 -9.65 -35.59
N PHE A 2 -41.45 -10.61 -36.08
CA PHE A 2 -40.34 -11.20 -35.34
C PHE A 2 -39.07 -10.40 -35.64
N LEU A 3 -38.60 -9.64 -34.65
CA LEU A 3 -37.30 -8.99 -34.67
C LEU A 3 -36.22 -10.06 -34.47
N PHE A 4 -35.63 -10.51 -35.59
CA PHE A 4 -34.38 -11.25 -35.55
C PHE A 4 -33.26 -10.29 -35.13
N ILE A 5 -32.92 -10.32 -33.84
CA ILE A 5 -31.67 -9.74 -33.36
C ILE A 5 -30.56 -10.67 -33.83
N LEU A 6 -29.97 -10.35 -34.99
CA LEU A 6 -28.72 -10.92 -35.45
C LEU A 6 -27.63 -10.55 -34.41
N ARG A 7 -27.39 -11.45 -33.47
CA ARG A 7 -26.23 -11.39 -32.59
C ARG A 7 -25.01 -11.66 -33.47
N ALA A 8 -24.37 -10.60 -33.96
CA ALA A 8 -23.11 -10.72 -34.68
C ALA A 8 -22.11 -11.38 -33.73
N GLU A 9 -21.72 -12.62 -34.01
CA GLU A 9 -20.60 -13.27 -33.33
C GLU A 9 -19.36 -12.43 -33.59
N SER A 10 -18.93 -11.66 -32.58
CA SER A 10 -17.72 -10.86 -32.71
C SER A 10 -16.55 -11.82 -32.92
N LYS A 11 -15.89 -11.70 -34.08
CA LYS A 11 -14.69 -12.47 -34.41
C LYS A 11 -13.68 -12.34 -33.26
N GLU A 12 -13.35 -13.46 -32.63
CA GLU A 12 -12.44 -13.52 -31.49
C GLU A 12 -11.06 -12.99 -31.91
N ILE A 13 -10.62 -11.85 -31.36
CA ILE A 13 -9.31 -11.30 -31.69
C ILE A 13 -8.27 -12.08 -30.89
N SER A 14 -7.35 -12.70 -31.63
CA SER A 14 -6.20 -13.36 -31.05
C SER A 14 -4.92 -12.90 -31.73
N LYS A 15 -3.82 -12.96 -30.98
CA LYS A 15 -2.47 -12.70 -31.49
C LYS A 15 -1.59 -13.90 -31.19
N ARG A 16 -0.90 -14.41 -32.21
CA ARG A 16 0.11 -15.46 -32.07
C ARG A 16 1.49 -14.92 -32.44
N VAL A 17 2.47 -15.20 -31.60
CA VAL A 17 3.89 -14.91 -31.81
C VAL A 17 4.62 -16.24 -31.85
N SER A 18 5.02 -16.69 -33.03
CA SER A 18 5.72 -17.97 -33.22
C SER A 18 7.22 -17.74 -33.33
N PHE A 19 8.01 -18.68 -32.83
CA PHE A 19 9.46 -18.71 -32.95
C PHE A 19 9.91 -20.10 -33.38
N ASN A 20 10.95 -20.16 -34.21
CA ASN A 20 11.39 -21.42 -34.81
C ASN A 20 12.91 -21.50 -34.86
N LYS A 21 13.46 -22.58 -34.31
CA LYS A 21 14.89 -22.92 -34.31
C LYS A 21 15.77 -21.76 -33.84
N ILE A 22 15.34 -21.02 -32.83
CA ILE A 22 16.15 -19.97 -32.19
C ILE A 22 17.24 -20.65 -31.36
N GLN A 23 18.51 -20.29 -31.58
CA GLN A 23 19.66 -20.92 -30.93
C GLN A 23 20.42 -19.99 -29.99
N HIS A 24 20.19 -18.68 -30.12
CA HIS A 24 20.84 -17.64 -29.32
C HIS A 24 19.77 -16.74 -28.70
N PHE A 25 20.18 -15.87 -27.77
CA PHE A 25 19.32 -14.82 -27.26
C PHE A 25 18.61 -14.11 -28.42
N SER A 26 17.28 -14.01 -28.32
CA SER A 26 16.45 -13.40 -29.35
C SER A 26 15.32 -12.62 -28.70
N SER A 27 15.07 -11.43 -29.24
CA SER A 27 13.97 -10.55 -28.82
C SER A 27 12.99 -10.41 -29.98
N ILE A 28 11.79 -10.93 -29.79
CA ILE A 28 10.74 -10.91 -30.83
C ILE A 28 9.75 -9.81 -30.50
N LYS A 29 9.68 -8.82 -31.38
CA LYS A 29 8.78 -7.67 -31.23
C LYS A 29 7.34 -8.05 -31.62
N PHE A 30 6.36 -7.63 -30.82
CA PHE A 30 4.94 -7.87 -31.09
C PHE A 30 4.05 -6.74 -30.54
N ASN A 31 2.79 -6.71 -30.99
CA ASN A 31 1.76 -5.77 -30.54
C ASN A 31 0.49 -6.56 -30.20
N ILE A 32 -0.02 -6.39 -28.98
CA ILE A 32 -1.23 -7.01 -28.43
C ILE A 32 -2.27 -5.97 -27.98
N THR A 33 -2.07 -4.70 -28.32
CA THR A 33 -2.92 -3.58 -27.88
C THR A 33 -4.39 -3.77 -28.29
N SER A 34 -4.65 -4.33 -29.48
CA SER A 34 -6.02 -4.66 -29.91
C SER A 34 -6.68 -5.74 -29.04
N VAL A 35 -5.92 -6.77 -28.62
CA VAL A 35 -6.39 -7.82 -27.72
C VAL A 35 -6.71 -7.23 -26.35
N LEU A 36 -5.80 -6.41 -25.81
CA LEU A 36 -5.96 -5.76 -24.50
C LEU A 36 -7.16 -4.79 -24.49
N TYR A 37 -7.30 -3.92 -25.49
CA TYR A 37 -8.46 -3.02 -25.57
C TYR A 37 -9.78 -3.76 -25.77
N GLN A 38 -9.80 -4.83 -26.58
CA GLN A 38 -11.03 -5.62 -26.72
C GLN A 38 -11.41 -6.30 -25.40
N ALA A 39 -10.44 -6.85 -24.67
CA ALA A 39 -10.68 -7.46 -23.37
C ALA A 39 -11.23 -6.40 -22.38
N LYS A 40 -10.56 -5.25 -22.27
CA LYS A 40 -10.99 -4.15 -21.40
C LYS A 40 -12.41 -3.65 -21.74
N ASN A 41 -12.67 -3.35 -23.00
CA ASN A 41 -13.95 -2.76 -23.43
C ASN A 41 -15.13 -3.74 -23.30
N ASN A 42 -14.89 -5.04 -23.40
CA ASN A 42 -15.93 -6.07 -23.28
C ASN A 42 -15.97 -6.71 -21.89
N ASN A 43 -15.22 -6.19 -20.92
CA ASN A 43 -15.11 -6.75 -19.59
C ASN A 43 -14.74 -8.25 -19.61
N LYS A 44 -13.66 -8.58 -20.33
CA LYS A 44 -13.14 -9.94 -20.54
C LYS A 44 -11.69 -10.05 -20.08
N SER A 45 -11.21 -11.27 -19.92
CA SER A 45 -9.82 -11.56 -19.57
C SER A 45 -8.95 -11.72 -20.82
N VAL A 46 -7.63 -11.64 -20.67
CA VAL A 46 -6.66 -12.03 -21.71
C VAL A 46 -5.95 -13.30 -21.29
N GLN A 47 -6.22 -14.40 -21.99
CA GLN A 47 -5.49 -15.65 -21.84
C GLN A 47 -4.13 -15.53 -22.57
N ILE A 48 -3.05 -15.82 -21.85
CA ILE A 48 -1.70 -15.92 -22.42
C ILE A 48 -1.26 -17.37 -22.31
N VAL A 49 -1.01 -18.01 -23.46
CA VAL A 49 -0.53 -19.39 -23.55
C VAL A 49 0.84 -19.41 -24.20
N PHE A 50 1.87 -19.72 -23.42
CA PHE A 50 3.22 -20.01 -23.88
C PHE A 50 3.39 -21.51 -24.05
N PHE A 51 4.01 -21.93 -25.15
CA PHE A 51 4.53 -23.29 -25.29
C PHE A 51 5.82 -23.31 -26.11
N ALA A 52 6.73 -24.22 -25.76
CA ALA A 52 7.98 -24.49 -26.44
C ALA A 52 8.26 -26.00 -26.49
N ASN A 53 9.06 -26.42 -27.47
CA ASN A 53 9.52 -27.80 -27.62
C ASN A 53 10.62 -28.21 -26.62
N THR A 54 11.21 -27.24 -25.92
CA THR A 54 12.25 -27.44 -24.89
C THR A 54 12.02 -26.45 -23.75
N PRO A 55 12.32 -26.79 -22.48
CA PRO A 55 12.15 -25.87 -21.37
C PRO A 55 13.03 -24.62 -21.51
N ILE A 56 12.45 -23.43 -21.42
CA ILE A 56 13.20 -22.16 -21.53
C ILE A 56 12.77 -21.16 -20.47
N ILE A 57 13.65 -20.21 -20.15
CA ILE A 57 13.26 -18.95 -19.49
C ILE A 57 12.88 -17.93 -20.57
N TYR A 58 11.69 -17.35 -20.45
CA TYR A 58 11.27 -16.27 -21.33
C TYR A 58 10.96 -15.01 -20.51
N ARG A 59 11.09 -13.86 -21.17
CA ARG A 59 10.79 -12.55 -20.58
C ARG A 59 9.87 -11.76 -21.49
N LEU A 60 8.97 -11.02 -20.87
CA LEU A 60 8.24 -9.94 -21.50
C LEU A 60 8.95 -8.64 -21.17
N SER A 61 9.23 -7.86 -22.21
CA SER A 61 10.01 -6.65 -22.10
C SER A 61 9.43 -5.52 -22.95
N LYS A 62 9.86 -4.31 -22.60
CA LYS A 62 9.53 -3.08 -23.30
C LYS A 62 10.78 -2.21 -23.31
N CYS A 63 11.20 -1.79 -24.51
CA CYS A 63 12.39 -0.95 -24.69
C CYS A 63 13.68 -1.59 -24.12
N GLY A 64 13.81 -2.92 -24.18
CA GLY A 64 14.94 -3.66 -23.60
C GLY A 64 14.86 -3.89 -22.08
N ASN A 65 13.84 -3.37 -21.40
CA ASN A 65 13.63 -3.59 -19.97
C ASN A 65 12.58 -4.68 -19.77
N SER A 66 12.95 -5.76 -19.08
CA SER A 66 12.02 -6.82 -18.71
C SER A 66 11.15 -6.38 -17.54
N PHE A 67 9.83 -6.57 -17.67
CA PHE A 67 8.86 -6.31 -16.61
C PHE A 67 8.28 -7.61 -16.03
N LEU A 68 8.24 -8.69 -16.82
CA LEU A 68 7.89 -10.04 -16.37
C LEU A 68 8.89 -11.05 -16.93
N SER A 69 9.27 -12.03 -16.11
CA SER A 69 10.09 -13.17 -16.52
C SER A 69 9.55 -14.43 -15.87
N THR A 70 9.66 -15.57 -16.54
CA THR A 70 9.56 -16.83 -15.80
C THR A 70 10.74 -16.95 -14.87
N TRP A 71 10.47 -17.52 -13.70
CA TRP A 71 11.52 -17.82 -12.74
C TRP A 71 12.35 -19.03 -13.17
N ASP A 72 11.66 -20.13 -13.48
CA ASP A 72 12.27 -21.37 -13.93
C ASP A 72 12.11 -21.58 -15.44
N LYS A 73 12.78 -22.61 -15.96
CA LYS A 73 12.60 -23.06 -17.34
C LYS A 73 11.24 -23.74 -17.48
N VAL A 74 10.42 -23.27 -18.40
CA VAL A 74 9.07 -23.80 -18.64
C VAL A 74 8.92 -24.33 -20.06
N LEU A 75 8.18 -25.44 -20.20
CA LEU A 75 7.75 -25.96 -21.50
C LEU A 75 6.44 -25.33 -21.95
N GLN A 76 5.50 -25.24 -21.03
CA GLN A 76 4.19 -24.63 -21.22
C GLN A 76 3.90 -23.76 -20.02
N HIS A 77 3.25 -22.64 -20.28
CA HIS A 77 2.84 -21.73 -19.23
C HIS A 77 1.57 -21.00 -19.65
N GLU A 78 0.57 -20.98 -18.77
CA GLU A 78 -0.75 -20.41 -19.06
C GLU A 78 -1.24 -19.57 -17.89
N ILE A 79 -1.57 -18.33 -18.20
CA ILE A 79 -2.10 -17.34 -17.26
C ILE A 79 -3.24 -16.54 -17.89
N PHE A 80 -4.02 -15.88 -17.04
CA PHE A 80 -5.10 -15.00 -17.44
C PHE A 80 -4.87 -13.61 -16.83
N LEU A 81 -4.90 -12.58 -17.66
CA LEU A 81 -4.87 -11.19 -17.20
C LEU A 81 -6.30 -10.67 -17.02
N GLN A 82 -6.56 -10.02 -15.90
CA GLN A 82 -7.82 -9.37 -15.54
C GLN A 82 -7.56 -7.96 -15.00
N ASP A 83 -8.56 -7.08 -15.08
CA ASP A 83 -8.59 -5.75 -14.44
C ASP A 83 -7.26 -4.99 -14.45
N ASP A 84 -6.66 -4.77 -13.28
CA ASP A 84 -5.43 -4.01 -13.07
C ASP A 84 -4.24 -4.57 -13.86
N ALA A 85 -4.19 -5.88 -14.12
CA ALA A 85 -3.15 -6.47 -14.95
C ALA A 85 -3.31 -6.08 -16.42
N ILE A 86 -4.54 -5.99 -16.93
CA ILE A 86 -4.80 -5.51 -18.30
C ILE A 86 -4.39 -4.04 -18.41
N ASP A 87 -4.75 -3.24 -17.42
CA ASP A 87 -4.42 -1.81 -17.39
C ASP A 87 -2.92 -1.56 -17.28
N TRP A 88 -2.23 -2.36 -16.46
CA TRP A 88 -0.79 -2.35 -16.37
C TRP A 88 -0.11 -2.70 -17.70
N PHE A 89 -0.56 -3.77 -18.37
CA PHE A 89 -0.03 -4.15 -19.70
C PHE A 89 -0.31 -3.08 -20.76
N LEU A 90 -1.48 -2.43 -20.74
CA LEU A 90 -1.80 -1.31 -21.63
C LEU A 90 -0.87 -0.12 -21.37
N ASN A 91 -0.62 0.22 -20.11
CA ASN A 91 0.29 1.31 -19.73
C ASN A 91 1.72 1.04 -20.21
N ILE A 92 2.22 -0.19 -20.03
CA ILE A 92 3.55 -0.59 -20.56
C ILE A 92 3.56 -0.53 -22.09
N SER A 93 2.53 -1.07 -22.74
CA SER A 93 2.41 -1.08 -24.20
C SER A 93 2.42 0.34 -24.77
N ASN A 94 1.68 1.25 -24.15
CA ASN A 94 1.53 2.64 -24.60
C ASN A 94 2.75 3.53 -24.32
N ALA A 95 3.72 3.05 -23.52
CA ALA A 95 4.95 3.80 -23.28
C ALA A 95 5.82 3.89 -24.55
N SER A 96 6.36 5.07 -24.83
CA SER A 96 7.32 5.29 -25.92
C SER A 96 8.75 4.95 -25.47
N CYS A 97 9.56 4.44 -26.39
CA CYS A 97 10.97 4.15 -26.11
C CYS A 97 11.82 5.37 -26.47
N ARG A 98 12.45 6.01 -25.47
CA ARG A 98 13.37 7.16 -25.66
C ARG A 98 12.80 8.28 -26.56
N GLY A 99 11.50 8.54 -26.46
CA GLY A 99 10.82 9.57 -27.28
C GLY A 99 10.53 9.15 -28.73
N ASN A 100 10.84 7.93 -29.13
CA ASN A 100 10.48 7.41 -30.45
C ASN A 100 9.05 6.83 -30.43
N HIS A 101 8.10 7.59 -30.98
CA HIS A 101 6.70 7.18 -31.08
C HIS A 101 6.48 5.97 -32.00
N SER A 102 7.41 5.66 -32.91
CA SER A 102 7.27 4.48 -33.78
C SER A 102 7.35 3.14 -33.04
N GLU A 103 7.90 3.13 -31.83
CA GLU A 103 7.95 1.94 -30.97
C GLU A 103 6.79 1.90 -29.95
N MET A 104 5.83 2.83 -30.01
CA MET A 104 4.62 2.76 -29.20
C MET A 104 3.87 1.46 -29.50
N HIS A 105 3.29 0.84 -28.48
CA HIS A 105 2.58 -0.45 -28.53
C HIS A 105 3.42 -1.70 -28.82
N GLN A 106 4.72 -1.53 -29.03
CA GLN A 106 5.62 -2.65 -29.32
C GLN A 106 6.19 -3.23 -28.02
N LEU A 107 5.73 -4.42 -27.66
CA LEU A 107 6.31 -5.28 -26.63
C LEU A 107 7.33 -6.23 -27.25
N GLN A 108 8.13 -6.86 -26.40
CA GLN A 108 9.20 -7.77 -26.76
C GLN A 108 9.06 -9.08 -25.99
N LEU A 109 9.27 -10.20 -26.67
CA LEU A 109 9.42 -11.52 -26.08
C LEU A 109 10.89 -11.89 -26.18
N ASP A 110 11.58 -11.84 -25.05
CA ASP A 110 12.98 -12.24 -24.97
C ASP A 110 13.08 -13.71 -24.61
N LEU A 111 13.79 -14.48 -25.44
CA LEU A 111 13.99 -15.90 -25.28
C LEU A 111 15.44 -16.16 -24.86
N LEU A 112 15.65 -16.92 -23.79
CA LEU A 112 16.97 -17.30 -23.29
C LEU A 112 17.22 -18.81 -23.49
N PRO A 113 17.48 -19.25 -24.74
CA PRO A 113 17.68 -20.65 -25.05
C PRO A 113 19.03 -21.18 -24.53
N SER A 114 19.05 -22.46 -24.14
CA SER A 114 20.30 -23.23 -23.97
C SER A 114 20.63 -24.12 -25.18
N GLY A 115 19.78 -24.11 -26.21
CA GLY A 115 19.87 -24.92 -27.42
C GLY A 115 18.77 -24.52 -28.41
N PRO A 116 18.59 -25.22 -29.54
CA PRO A 116 17.58 -24.87 -30.54
C PRO A 116 16.16 -24.98 -29.99
N ILE A 117 15.42 -23.86 -29.98
CA ILE A 117 14.05 -23.80 -29.47
C ILE A 117 13.04 -23.39 -30.55
N SER A 118 11.85 -23.95 -30.48
CA SER A 118 10.70 -23.61 -31.31
C SER A 118 9.43 -23.61 -30.44
N GLY A 119 8.47 -22.76 -30.77
CA GLY A 119 7.26 -22.61 -29.97
C GLY A 119 6.42 -21.42 -30.38
N ALA A 120 5.47 -21.06 -29.52
CA ALA A 120 4.71 -19.83 -29.69
C ALA A 120 4.15 -19.31 -28.37
N VAL A 121 3.80 -18.03 -28.40
CA VAL A 121 2.97 -17.37 -27.39
C VAL A 121 1.69 -16.91 -28.05
N MET A 122 0.55 -17.24 -27.45
CA MET A 122 -0.77 -16.83 -27.90
C MET A 122 -1.41 -15.91 -26.87
N PHE A 123 -2.05 -14.86 -27.37
CA PHE A 123 -2.85 -13.93 -26.60
C PHE A 123 -4.27 -14.00 -27.15
N LYS A 124 -5.24 -14.29 -26.30
CA LYS A 124 -6.65 -14.44 -26.70
C LYS A 124 -7.53 -13.70 -25.72
N VAL A 125 -8.58 -13.09 -26.23
CA VAL A 125 -9.66 -12.60 -25.38
C VAL A 125 -10.47 -13.80 -24.90
N PHE A 126 -10.64 -13.94 -23.59
CA PHE A 126 -11.30 -15.07 -22.96
C PHE A 126 -12.36 -14.57 -21.99
N ASP A 127 -13.41 -15.35 -21.76
CA ASP A 127 -14.43 -14.97 -20.77
C ASP A 127 -13.82 -14.93 -19.36
N ARG A 128 -14.33 -14.04 -18.51
CA ARG A 128 -13.78 -13.87 -17.16
C ARG A 128 -13.91 -15.18 -16.39
N GLN A 129 -12.81 -15.63 -15.80
CA GLN A 129 -12.87 -16.68 -14.80
C GLN A 129 -13.23 -16.02 -13.48
N THR A 130 -14.35 -16.46 -12.89
CA THR A 130 -14.84 -15.99 -11.60
C THR A 130 -14.89 -17.16 -10.64
N GLU A 131 -13.87 -17.31 -9.80
CA GLU A 131 -13.96 -18.14 -8.60
C GLU A 131 -13.31 -17.42 -7.44
N SER A 132 -14.10 -17.17 -6.40
CA SER A 132 -13.62 -16.61 -5.15
C SER A 132 -13.19 -17.75 -4.25
N SER A 133 -11.91 -17.76 -3.91
CA SER A 133 -11.35 -18.69 -2.96
C SER A 133 -11.03 -17.93 -1.67
N LYS A 134 -11.64 -18.36 -0.56
CA LYS A 134 -11.38 -17.77 0.77
C LYS A 134 -10.09 -18.35 1.32
N TYR A 135 -9.00 -17.61 1.19
CA TYR A 135 -7.73 -17.97 1.78
C TYR A 135 -7.41 -17.16 3.04
N ARG A 136 -6.48 -17.70 3.83
CA ARG A 136 -6.05 -17.13 5.11
C ARG A 136 -4.89 -16.17 4.88
N ASN A 137 -5.04 -14.92 5.32
CA ASN A 137 -4.01 -13.88 5.22
C ASN A 137 -2.72 -14.35 5.90
N THR A 138 -1.59 -14.21 5.20
CA THR A 138 -0.26 -14.51 5.74
C THR A 138 0.54 -13.23 5.86
N THR A 139 0.98 -12.89 7.07
CA THR A 139 1.70 -11.64 7.37
C THR A 139 3.20 -11.84 7.62
N SER A 140 3.68 -13.09 7.63
CA SER A 140 5.10 -13.38 7.84
C SER A 140 5.53 -14.68 7.18
N PHE A 141 6.82 -14.74 6.81
CA PHE A 141 7.44 -15.90 6.18
C PHE A 141 8.68 -16.30 6.95
N ILE A 142 8.73 -17.57 7.35
CA ILE A 142 9.91 -18.15 7.96
C ILE A 142 10.82 -18.63 6.83
N ILE A 143 12.01 -18.03 6.76
CA ILE A 143 13.05 -18.42 5.83
C ILE A 143 13.96 -19.42 6.54
N ASN A 144 14.17 -20.57 5.93
CA ASN A 144 15.18 -21.54 6.35
C ASN A 144 15.83 -22.14 5.09
N SER A 145 17.00 -21.62 4.73
CA SER A 145 17.69 -21.94 3.50
C SER A 145 19.12 -22.39 3.80
N GLY A 146 19.49 -23.58 3.34
CA GLY A 146 20.91 -23.92 3.15
C GLY A 146 21.36 -23.27 1.83
N GLY A 147 22.45 -22.49 1.84
CA GLY A 147 22.81 -21.54 0.78
C GLY A 147 22.71 -22.01 -0.68
N ASN A 148 22.69 -21.04 -1.60
CA ASN A 148 22.41 -21.21 -3.05
C ASN A 148 21.06 -21.87 -3.32
N LYS A 149 20.02 -21.41 -2.63
CA LYS A 149 18.67 -21.92 -2.79
C LYS A 149 17.68 -20.82 -3.09
N HIS A 150 16.65 -21.27 -3.79
CA HIS A 150 15.50 -20.52 -4.18
C HIS A 150 14.31 -21.04 -3.38
N LEU A 151 13.70 -20.17 -2.59
CA LEU A 151 12.54 -20.51 -1.79
C LEU A 151 11.35 -19.71 -2.32
N SER A 152 10.31 -20.41 -2.76
CA SER A 152 9.04 -19.80 -3.16
C SER A 152 8.04 -19.97 -2.04
N PHE A 153 7.50 -18.85 -1.58
CA PHE A 153 6.44 -18.81 -0.58
C PHE A 153 5.17 -18.26 -1.23
N LYS A 154 4.09 -19.03 -1.20
CA LYS A 154 2.78 -18.52 -1.58
C LYS A 154 2.21 -17.74 -0.40
N SER A 155 1.86 -16.48 -0.67
CA SER A 155 1.20 -15.59 0.29
C SER A 155 -0.17 -15.21 -0.22
N VAL A 156 -1.15 -15.16 0.67
CA VAL A 156 -2.37 -14.40 0.43
C VAL A 156 -2.24 -13.11 1.21
N ILE A 157 -2.29 -11.99 0.50
CA ILE A 157 -2.23 -10.68 1.13
C ILE A 157 -3.65 -10.15 1.31
N SER A 158 -3.92 -9.56 2.47
CA SER A 158 -5.22 -9.00 2.83
C SER A 158 -5.72 -7.98 1.80
N ASP A 159 -7.03 -7.86 1.64
CA ASP A 159 -7.66 -6.83 0.79
C ASP A 159 -7.13 -5.41 1.09
N ASP A 160 -6.80 -5.12 2.36
CA ASP A 160 -6.17 -3.86 2.79
C ASP A 160 -4.86 -3.53 2.05
N PHE A 161 -4.11 -4.55 1.62
CA PHE A 161 -2.89 -4.35 0.82
C PHE A 161 -3.25 -3.82 -0.56
N LEU A 162 -4.32 -4.35 -1.16
CA LEU A 162 -4.79 -3.95 -2.49
C LEU A 162 -5.47 -2.57 -2.46
N ALA A 163 -6.04 -2.17 -1.32
CA ALA A 163 -6.74 -0.89 -1.16
C ALA A 163 -5.94 0.33 -1.67
N GLU A 164 -6.64 1.31 -2.23
CA GLU A 164 -6.01 2.53 -2.74
C GLU A 164 -5.30 3.31 -1.62
N ASN A 165 -4.16 3.95 -1.94
CA ASN A 165 -3.34 4.73 -1.01
C ASN A 165 -2.72 3.97 0.18
N THR A 166 -2.74 2.63 0.19
CA THR A 166 -2.03 1.85 1.20
C THR A 166 -0.52 1.98 1.06
N THR A 167 0.17 2.13 2.19
CA THR A 167 1.63 1.98 2.28
C THR A 167 1.97 0.62 2.89
N VAL A 168 2.89 -0.11 2.26
CA VAL A 168 3.28 -1.46 2.71
C VAL A 168 4.68 -1.42 3.26
N GLN A 169 4.90 -2.11 4.37
CA GLN A 169 6.20 -2.23 5.03
C GLN A 169 6.66 -3.68 5.02
N ILE A 170 7.90 -3.90 4.60
CA ILE A 170 8.60 -5.18 4.65
C ILE A 170 9.69 -5.06 5.70
N LYS A 171 9.58 -5.84 6.78
CA LYS A 171 10.63 -5.95 7.80
C LYS A 171 11.32 -7.29 7.69
N SER A 172 12.61 -7.31 7.97
CA SER A 172 13.40 -8.53 7.98
C SER A 172 14.14 -8.68 9.31
N ASP A 173 14.23 -9.93 9.77
CA ASP A 173 15.12 -10.37 10.83
C ASP A 173 15.78 -11.67 10.36
N LEU A 174 16.96 -11.54 9.76
CA LEU A 174 17.65 -12.59 8.99
C LEU A 174 19.10 -12.75 9.45
N THR A 175 19.60 -13.97 9.41
CA THR A 175 21.01 -14.24 9.75
C THR A 175 21.98 -13.82 8.64
N SER A 176 21.54 -13.81 7.38
CA SER A 176 22.30 -13.27 6.25
C SER A 176 21.40 -12.62 5.20
N PRO A 177 21.93 -11.68 4.38
CA PRO A 177 21.13 -10.98 3.37
C PRO A 177 20.48 -11.91 2.35
N VAL A 178 19.32 -11.51 1.87
CA VAL A 178 18.57 -12.22 0.82
C VAL A 178 18.10 -11.25 -0.25
N ARG A 179 17.94 -11.74 -1.47
CA ARG A 179 17.23 -11.05 -2.55
C ARG A 179 15.80 -11.57 -2.60
N VAL A 180 14.87 -10.65 -2.80
CA VAL A 180 13.45 -10.89 -2.81
C VAL A 180 12.85 -10.39 -4.11
N ASN A 181 11.99 -11.19 -4.72
CA ASN A 181 11.19 -10.81 -5.87
C ASN A 181 9.71 -11.16 -5.62
N PHE A 182 8.83 -10.29 -6.11
CA PHE A 182 7.40 -10.56 -6.15
C PHE A 182 7.04 -11.22 -7.47
N GLY A 183 6.15 -12.19 -7.40
CA GLY A 183 5.72 -12.95 -8.55
C GLY A 183 4.32 -13.49 -8.41
N LYS A 184 3.87 -14.16 -9.46
CA LYS A 184 2.63 -14.93 -9.48
C LYS A 184 2.65 -15.91 -10.65
N CYS A 185 2.11 -17.11 -10.43
CA CYS A 185 2.04 -18.16 -11.45
C CYS A 185 3.42 -18.53 -12.03
N GLY A 186 4.50 -18.50 -11.24
CA GLY A 186 5.86 -18.75 -11.74
C GLY A 186 6.44 -17.62 -12.60
N LEU A 187 5.76 -16.47 -12.71
CA LEU A 187 6.32 -15.22 -13.22
C LEU A 187 6.81 -14.35 -12.08
N ILE A 188 7.86 -13.57 -12.32
CA ILE A 188 8.40 -12.59 -11.38
C ILE A 188 8.50 -11.20 -12.03
N LEU A 189 8.32 -10.17 -11.21
CA LEU A 189 8.68 -8.80 -11.58
C LEU A 189 10.19 -8.71 -11.67
N SER A 190 10.68 -8.47 -12.89
CA SER A 190 12.11 -8.59 -13.21
C SER A 190 12.92 -7.34 -12.88
N ASP A 191 12.25 -6.19 -12.89
CA ASP A 191 12.81 -4.89 -12.56
C ASP A 191 12.74 -4.56 -11.06
N GLU A 192 11.90 -5.27 -10.30
CA GLU A 192 11.67 -5.02 -8.88
C GLU A 192 12.23 -6.17 -8.02
N SER A 193 13.52 -6.10 -7.69
CA SER A 193 14.17 -6.99 -6.72
C SER A 193 14.63 -6.21 -5.49
N PHE A 194 14.27 -6.68 -4.30
CA PHE A 194 14.62 -6.05 -3.04
C PHE A 194 15.75 -6.82 -2.37
N HIS A 195 16.79 -6.11 -1.97
CA HIS A 195 17.84 -6.67 -1.13
C HIS A 195 17.46 -6.43 0.32
N LEU A 196 17.11 -7.49 1.04
CA LEU A 196 16.86 -7.45 2.48
C LEU A 196 18.13 -7.87 3.20
N HIS A 197 18.72 -6.97 3.96
CA HIS A 197 19.81 -7.26 4.88
C HIS A 197 19.27 -7.90 6.17
N LYS A 198 20.16 -8.08 7.16
CA LYS A 198 19.82 -8.79 8.41
C LYS A 198 18.62 -8.16 9.13
N THR A 199 18.63 -6.84 9.25
CA THR A 199 17.56 -6.08 9.91
C THR A 199 17.23 -4.87 9.07
N ASP A 200 16.38 -5.07 8.08
CA ASP A 200 15.90 -4.00 7.20
C ASP A 200 14.43 -3.72 7.39
N ASN A 201 14.07 -2.49 7.01
CA ASN A 201 12.71 -2.00 6.97
C ASN A 201 12.50 -1.23 5.66
N ILE A 202 11.89 -1.89 4.67
CA ILE A 202 11.59 -1.30 3.36
C ILE A 202 10.14 -0.84 3.36
N VAL A 203 9.91 0.39 2.95
CA VAL A 203 8.56 0.96 2.75
C VAL A 203 8.28 1.02 1.26
N LEU A 204 7.25 0.30 0.82
CA LEU A 204 6.77 0.28 -0.56
C LEU A 204 5.64 1.27 -0.75
N THR A 205 5.82 2.21 -1.68
CA THR A 205 4.83 3.22 -2.06
C THR A 205 4.83 3.46 -3.57
N GLY A 206 3.80 4.17 -4.05
CA GLY A 206 3.74 4.70 -5.41
C GLY A 206 3.83 3.64 -6.51
N ALA A 207 4.71 3.88 -7.49
CA ALA A 207 4.80 3.09 -8.71
C ALA A 207 5.21 1.62 -8.46
N VAL A 208 6.14 1.38 -7.53
CA VAL A 208 6.61 0.03 -7.19
C VAL A 208 5.48 -0.80 -6.60
N LEU A 209 4.75 -0.24 -5.65
CA LEU A 209 3.60 -0.91 -5.04
C LEU A 209 2.47 -1.13 -6.06
N SER A 210 2.22 -0.16 -6.95
CA SER A 210 1.24 -0.31 -8.03
C SER A 210 1.57 -1.48 -8.97
N LYS A 211 2.84 -1.67 -9.34
CA LYS A 211 3.28 -2.85 -10.11
C LYS A 211 3.04 -4.15 -9.36
N ILE A 212 3.40 -4.21 -8.07
CA ILE A 212 3.17 -5.40 -7.24
C ILE A 212 1.68 -5.72 -7.18
N LYS A 213 0.83 -4.72 -6.92
CA LYS A 213 -0.64 -4.86 -6.90
C LYS A 213 -1.20 -5.38 -8.22
N SER A 214 -0.66 -4.95 -9.36
CA SER A 214 -1.11 -5.43 -10.68
C SER A 214 -0.95 -6.93 -10.87
N LEU A 215 -0.04 -7.60 -10.12
CA LEU A 215 0.05 -9.05 -10.15
C LEU A 215 -1.22 -9.73 -9.60
N ALA A 216 -2.04 -9.06 -8.77
CA ALA A 216 -3.33 -9.62 -8.31
C ALA A 216 -4.26 -9.89 -9.49
N GLY A 217 -4.24 -9.02 -10.50
CA GLY A 217 -4.98 -9.20 -11.75
C GLY A 217 -4.47 -10.34 -12.64
N ILE A 218 -3.40 -11.06 -12.25
CA ILE A 218 -2.94 -12.26 -12.95
C ILE A 218 -3.54 -13.48 -12.24
N GLN A 219 -4.22 -14.36 -12.99
CA GLN A 219 -4.72 -15.64 -12.49
C GLN A 219 -3.95 -16.81 -13.12
N CYS A 220 -3.73 -17.86 -12.32
CA CYS A 220 -2.98 -19.04 -12.74
C CYS A 220 -3.94 -20.11 -13.28
N SER A 221 -3.57 -20.77 -14.38
CA SER A 221 -4.35 -21.91 -14.93
C SER A 221 -4.57 -23.05 -13.93
N SER A 222 -3.64 -23.26 -13.00
CA SER A 222 -3.72 -24.34 -12.01
C SER A 222 -4.52 -23.98 -10.76
N HIS A 223 -4.71 -22.69 -10.45
CA HIS A 223 -5.36 -22.22 -9.22
C HIS A 223 -5.99 -20.82 -9.39
N ASN A 224 -7.28 -20.69 -9.06
CA ASN A 224 -8.04 -19.43 -9.10
C ASN A 224 -7.84 -18.61 -7.81
N GLU A 225 -6.59 -18.23 -7.55
CA GLU A 225 -6.23 -17.40 -6.40
C GLU A 225 -6.02 -15.95 -6.83
N GLU A 226 -7.07 -15.14 -6.83
CA GLU A 226 -7.01 -13.74 -7.27
C GLU A 226 -6.07 -12.88 -6.41
N THR A 227 -6.02 -13.10 -5.10
CA THR A 227 -5.27 -12.23 -4.17
C THR A 227 -3.94 -12.81 -3.70
N SER A 228 -3.53 -13.97 -4.21
CA SER A 228 -2.24 -14.55 -3.83
C SER A 228 -1.09 -13.98 -4.65
N PHE A 229 0.08 -13.87 -4.01
CA PHE A 229 1.34 -13.55 -4.64
C PHE A 229 2.37 -14.59 -4.24
N GLU A 230 3.33 -14.82 -5.11
CA GLU A 230 4.50 -15.62 -4.85
C GLU A 230 5.62 -14.69 -4.38
N PHE A 231 6.19 -15.04 -3.25
CA PHE A 231 7.35 -14.38 -2.70
C PHE A 231 8.55 -15.27 -2.89
N LEU A 232 9.47 -14.80 -3.73
CA LEU A 232 10.62 -15.56 -4.11
C LEU A 232 11.86 -15.02 -3.41
N VAL A 233 12.49 -15.87 -2.63
CA VAL A 233 13.71 -15.56 -1.89
C VAL A 233 14.88 -16.30 -2.53
N THR A 234 15.93 -15.53 -2.84
CA THR A 234 17.21 -16.05 -3.31
C THR A 234 18.31 -15.64 -2.34
N THR A 235 19.17 -16.60 -2.00
CA THR A 235 20.33 -16.32 -1.15
C THR A 235 21.51 -17.19 -1.56
N ASP A 236 22.69 -16.59 -1.56
CA ASP A 236 23.95 -17.28 -1.84
C ASP A 236 24.50 -17.97 -0.57
N ASN A 237 24.06 -17.51 0.61
CA ASN A 237 24.51 -18.00 1.90
C ASN A 237 23.42 -18.78 2.61
N THR A 238 23.82 -19.62 3.57
CA THR A 238 22.85 -20.18 4.52
C THR A 238 22.20 -19.02 5.28
N THR A 239 20.87 -18.99 5.26
CA THR A 239 20.10 -17.93 5.93
C THR A 239 18.89 -18.53 6.63
N SER A 240 18.58 -17.96 7.78
CA SER A 240 17.44 -18.30 8.60
C SER A 240 16.86 -17.04 9.19
N GLY A 241 15.55 -16.99 9.37
CA GLY A 241 14.91 -15.85 10.01
C GLY A 241 13.49 -15.63 9.51
N VAL A 242 12.98 -14.42 9.67
CA VAL A 242 11.60 -14.08 9.33
C VAL A 242 11.53 -12.79 8.52
N VAL A 243 10.67 -12.78 7.51
CA VAL A 243 10.26 -11.57 6.80
C VAL A 243 8.82 -11.27 7.15
N PHE A 244 8.53 -10.05 7.59
CA PHE A 244 7.23 -9.58 8.01
C PHE A 244 6.66 -8.57 7.01
N PHE A 245 5.36 -8.65 6.78
CA PHE A 245 4.58 -7.71 6.00
C PHE A 245 3.61 -6.99 6.90
N GLY A 246 3.68 -5.66 6.88
CA GLY A 246 2.77 -4.79 7.61
C GLY A 246 2.18 -3.73 6.69
N ILE A 247 0.95 -3.33 6.98
CA ILE A 247 0.37 -2.12 6.39
C ILE A 247 0.70 -0.97 7.33
N VAL A 248 1.33 0.08 6.79
CA VAL A 248 1.51 1.32 7.53
C VAL A 248 0.19 2.08 7.43
N LYS A 249 -0.57 2.06 8.52
CA LYS A 249 -1.67 2.99 8.66
C LYS A 249 -1.04 4.35 8.92
N GLU A 250 -1.16 5.28 7.96
CA GLU A 250 -0.88 6.69 8.24
C GLU A 250 -1.75 7.07 9.44
N ASN A 251 -1.06 7.44 10.51
CA ASN A 251 -1.58 7.67 11.85
C ASN A 251 -3.08 8.04 11.87
N GLU A 252 -3.88 7.20 12.52
CA GLU A 252 -4.97 7.74 13.33
C GLU A 252 -4.33 8.82 14.19
N SER A 253 -4.80 10.05 14.01
CA SER A 253 -4.20 11.27 14.52
C SER A 253 -4.21 11.30 16.05
N SER A 254 -3.30 10.58 16.68
CA SER A 254 -3.07 10.64 18.13
C SER A 254 -2.76 12.07 18.55
N ASP A 255 -2.08 12.84 17.70
CA ASP A 255 -1.76 14.24 17.99
C ASP A 255 -3.01 15.13 18.12
N VAL A 256 -4.08 14.84 17.38
CA VAL A 256 -5.34 15.62 17.51
C VAL A 256 -6.05 15.26 18.82
N GLU A 257 -6.06 13.98 19.21
CA GLU A 257 -6.62 13.58 20.50
C GLU A 257 -5.83 14.15 21.68
N TYR A 258 -4.49 14.15 21.61
CA TYR A 258 -3.65 14.76 22.65
C TYR A 258 -3.80 16.28 22.72
N VAL A 259 -3.93 16.97 21.58
CA VAL A 259 -4.18 18.41 21.55
C VAL A 259 -5.56 18.73 22.12
N ILE A 260 -6.60 17.96 21.77
CA ILE A 260 -7.95 18.13 22.34
C ILE A 260 -7.91 17.89 23.85
N LEU A 261 -7.28 16.81 24.31
CA LEU A 261 -7.13 16.51 25.73
C LEU A 261 -6.39 17.61 26.48
N ALA A 262 -5.31 18.13 25.91
CA ALA A 262 -4.54 19.24 26.48
C ALA A 262 -5.37 20.52 26.59
N VAL A 263 -6.14 20.86 25.55
CA VAL A 263 -7.07 22.01 25.57
C VAL A 263 -8.14 21.83 26.65
N PHE A 264 -8.72 20.64 26.78
CA PHE A 264 -9.70 20.34 27.83
C PHE A 264 -9.10 20.48 29.24
N ILE A 265 -7.87 20.02 29.46
CA ILE A 265 -7.17 20.15 30.75
C ILE A 265 -6.95 21.64 31.08
N VAL A 266 -6.51 22.45 30.11
CA VAL A 266 -6.30 23.89 30.32
C VAL A 266 -7.60 24.60 30.66
N ILE A 267 -8.69 24.31 29.93
CA ILE A 267 -10.02 24.89 30.21
C ILE A 267 -10.48 24.47 31.60
N PHE A 268 -10.33 23.20 31.97
CA PHE A 268 -10.73 22.69 33.29
C PHE A 268 -9.96 23.37 34.42
N LEU A 269 -8.66 23.57 34.26
CA LEU A 269 -7.83 24.31 35.22
C LEU A 269 -8.26 25.78 35.33
N LEU A 270 -8.59 26.44 34.22
CA LEU A 270 -9.12 27.81 34.23
C LEU A 270 -10.47 27.91 34.95
N VAL A 271 -11.36 26.94 34.72
CA VAL A 271 -12.66 26.86 35.40
C VAL A 271 -12.46 26.69 36.91
N ILE A 272 -11.61 25.75 37.34
CA ILE A 272 -11.27 25.57 38.77
C ILE A 272 -10.70 26.87 39.34
N PHE A 273 -9.76 27.51 38.65
CA PHE A 273 -9.16 28.76 39.10
C PHE A 273 -10.21 29.88 39.26
N CYS A 274 -11.16 29.99 38.32
CA CYS A 274 -12.29 30.91 38.43
C CYS A 274 -13.22 30.58 39.60
N PHE A 275 -13.48 29.31 39.89
CA PHE A 275 -14.28 28.88 41.05
C PHE A 275 -13.57 29.19 42.37
N VAL A 276 -12.26 28.91 42.48
CA VAL A 276 -11.46 29.21 43.67
C VAL A 276 -11.42 30.73 43.93
N LEU A 277 -11.26 31.54 42.89
CA LEU A 277 -11.31 33.00 43.00
C LEU A 277 -12.69 33.52 43.44
N LYS A 278 -13.80 32.97 42.90
CA LYS A 278 -15.15 33.33 43.34
C LYS A 278 -15.44 32.92 44.78
N CYS A 279 -15.01 31.73 45.22
CA CYS A 279 -15.17 31.27 46.61
C CYS A 279 -14.33 32.09 47.59
N SER A 280 -13.10 32.47 47.23
CA SER A 280 -12.23 33.34 48.05
C SER A 280 -12.87 34.73 48.26
N LYS A 281 -13.44 35.31 47.20
CA LYS A 281 -14.10 36.62 47.28
C LYS A 281 -15.39 36.60 48.12
N HIS A 282 -16.16 35.50 48.06
CA HIS A 282 -17.40 35.39 48.81
C HIS A 282 -17.19 35.07 50.31
N GLY A 283 -16.14 34.33 50.65
CA GLY A 283 -15.78 34.01 52.04
C GLY A 283 -15.22 35.22 52.81
N SER A 284 -14.40 36.05 52.17
CA SER A 284 -13.81 37.24 52.81
C SER A 284 -14.83 38.36 53.06
N SER A 285 -15.78 38.56 52.12
CA SER A 285 -16.82 39.60 52.25
C SER A 285 -17.80 39.35 53.40
N LYS A 286 -18.22 38.08 53.62
CA LYS A 286 -19.14 37.74 54.72
C LYS A 286 -18.47 37.86 56.10
N MET A 287 -17.17 37.60 56.20
CA MET A 287 -16.45 37.69 57.47
C MET A 287 -16.13 39.14 57.86
N LEU A 288 -15.88 40.02 56.88
CA LEU A 288 -15.63 41.45 57.13
C LEU A 288 -16.90 42.21 57.53
N GLN A 289 -18.03 41.95 56.86
CA GLN A 289 -19.31 42.59 57.22
C GLN A 289 -19.79 42.19 58.62
N LYS A 290 -19.66 40.91 58.99
CA LYS A 290 -20.01 40.45 60.34
C LYS A 290 -19.14 41.10 61.42
N LYS A 291 -17.87 41.39 61.14
CA LYS A 291 -16.93 42.02 62.09
C LYS A 291 -17.13 43.54 62.22
N ILE A 292 -17.65 44.20 61.17
CA ILE A 292 -17.98 45.63 61.19
C ILE A 292 -19.29 45.88 61.93
N GLU A 293 -20.31 45.04 61.74
CA GLU A 293 -21.60 45.14 62.43
C GLU A 293 -21.45 44.93 63.95
N ASP A 294 -20.66 43.93 64.37
CA ASP A 294 -20.47 43.59 65.79
C ASP A 294 -19.65 44.63 66.56
N ASN A 295 -18.73 45.33 65.88
CA ASN A 295 -17.97 46.43 66.47
C ASN A 295 -18.77 47.74 66.57
N ARG A 296 -19.74 47.98 65.67
CA ARG A 296 -20.56 49.18 65.69
C ARG A 296 -21.58 49.19 66.84
N ASN A 297 -22.03 48.01 67.28
CA ASN A 297 -22.98 47.87 68.38
C ASN A 297 -22.33 47.81 69.77
N ARG A 298 -20.99 47.63 69.86
CA ARG A 298 -20.26 47.60 71.15
C ARG A 298 -19.76 48.95 71.63
N PHE A 299 -19.66 49.95 70.77
CA PHE A 299 -19.20 51.30 71.14
C PHE A 299 -20.10 52.37 70.51
N PRO A 300 -21.20 52.78 71.16
CA PRO A 300 -21.85 54.03 70.79
C PRO A 300 -20.85 55.16 71.11
N MET A 301 -20.19 55.71 70.09
CA MET A 301 -19.28 56.83 70.29
C MET A 301 -20.07 58.04 70.77
N ALA A 302 -19.75 58.51 71.97
CA ALA A 302 -20.12 59.84 72.44
C ALA A 302 -19.42 60.90 71.56
N PRO A 303 -20.05 62.07 71.33
CA PRO A 303 -19.51 63.09 70.45
C PRO A 303 -18.16 63.60 70.97
N ILE A 304 -17.15 63.57 70.10
CA ILE A 304 -15.79 64.04 70.37
C ILE A 304 -15.83 65.57 70.47
N LEU A 305 -15.54 66.11 71.67
CA LEU A 305 -15.25 67.52 71.83
C LEU A 305 -13.77 67.77 71.51
N ASN A 306 -13.50 68.51 70.44
CA ASN A 306 -12.15 68.92 70.10
C ASN A 306 -11.74 70.11 70.96
N ARG A 307 -10.63 69.95 71.68
CA ARG A 307 -9.95 71.00 72.45
C ARG A 307 -8.70 71.42 71.68
N CYS A 308 -8.48 72.73 71.52
CA CYS A 308 -7.32 73.24 70.80
C CYS A 308 -6.11 73.32 71.74
N ASP A 309 -5.03 72.61 71.44
CA ASP A 309 -3.87 72.44 72.33
C ASP A 309 -2.95 73.68 72.46
N THR A 310 -3.23 74.77 71.74
CA THR A 310 -2.47 76.03 71.83
C THR A 310 -3.18 77.15 72.60
N CYS A 311 -4.49 77.05 72.87
CA CYS A 311 -5.22 78.05 73.66
C CYS A 311 -6.29 77.49 74.62
N GLY A 312 -6.48 76.16 74.65
CA GLY A 312 -7.26 75.47 75.68
C GLY A 312 -8.79 75.62 75.61
N SER A 313 -9.33 76.35 74.64
CA SER A 313 -10.78 76.49 74.45
C SER A 313 -11.40 75.26 73.78
N ILE A 314 -12.61 74.92 74.23
CA ILE A 314 -13.40 73.78 73.75
C ILE A 314 -14.50 74.31 72.83
N HIS A 315 -14.55 73.82 71.59
CA HIS A 315 -15.64 74.12 70.66
C HIS A 315 -16.50 72.87 70.47
N ARG A 316 -17.82 73.00 70.67
CA ARG A 316 -18.78 71.96 70.29
C ARG A 316 -19.07 72.08 68.79
N LEU A 317 -18.86 70.99 68.06
CA LEU A 317 -19.43 70.82 66.72
C LEU A 317 -20.94 70.58 66.91
N GLN A 318 -21.77 71.44 66.33
CA GLN A 318 -23.17 71.13 66.06
C GLN A 318 -23.26 70.18 64.87
#